data_AF-A0A178UKI4-F1
#
_entry.id   AF-A0A178UKI4-F1
#
_cell.length_a   1.000
_cell.length_b   1.000
_cell.length_c   1.000
_cell.angle_alpha   90.00
_cell.angle_beta   90.00
_cell.angle_gamma   90.00
#
_symmetry.space_group_name_H-M   'P 1'
#
loop_
_entity.id
_entity.type
_entity.pdbx_description
1 polymer ?
#
loop_
_entity_poly.entity_id
_entity_poly.type
_entity_poly.pdbx_seq_one_letter_code
_entity_poly.pdbx_strand_id
1 'polypeptide(L)'
;MSRTKNYFVLDPREATVSDLIHLLFSSDLGDRKFIHSSEERLEDDLSRFRRRWIIFVSIVIQKLMILFKKPLYFLGFSLACWLNLLSSNGGFLMILPNLFKGKIIWPEKTSATFASLNGNLDRRVKLNPKVERGSKRYKAMLSIMASKLSYENINFVSSVLHNHWKVLFFNSFFVVYYFT
;
A
#
# COMPACT_ATOMS: atom_id res chain seq x y z
N MET A 1 9.64 23.50 -33.81
CA MET A 1 10.52 22.41 -33.32
C MET A 1 9.68 21.46 -32.47
N SER A 2 9.40 20.26 -32.97
CA SER A 2 8.70 19.20 -32.21
C SER A 2 9.70 18.55 -31.26
N ARG A 3 9.40 18.55 -29.95
CA ARG A 3 10.20 17.91 -28.92
C ARG A 3 9.93 16.40 -29.00
N THR A 4 10.84 15.62 -29.59
CA THR A 4 10.77 14.16 -29.57
C THR A 4 10.74 13.70 -28.12
N LYS A 5 9.59 13.15 -27.70
CA LYS A 5 9.43 12.57 -26.37
C LYS A 5 10.11 11.21 -26.39
N ASN A 6 11.33 11.12 -25.88
CA ASN A 6 11.94 9.83 -25.60
C ASN A 6 11.16 9.18 -24.45
N TYR A 7 10.52 8.04 -24.71
CA TYR A 7 9.84 7.25 -23.70
C TYR A 7 10.32 5.80 -23.75
N PHE A 8 10.35 5.16 -22.58
CA PHE A 8 10.70 3.75 -22.41
C PHE A 8 9.69 3.13 -21.46
N VAL A 9 8.81 2.30 -21.99
CA VAL A 9 7.74 1.64 -21.22
C VAL A 9 7.94 0.14 -21.33
N LEU A 10 7.83 -0.55 -20.19
CA LEU A 10 7.88 -1.99 -20.07
C LEU A 10 6.48 -2.50 -19.67
N ASP A 11 5.86 -3.34 -20.50
CA ASP A 11 4.65 -4.07 -20.11
C ASP A 11 4.97 -5.54 -19.80
N PRO A 12 5.16 -5.91 -18.52
CA PRO A 12 5.51 -7.27 -18.12
C PRO A 12 4.35 -8.27 -18.31
N ARG A 13 3.13 -7.80 -18.57
CA ARG A 13 1.95 -8.65 -18.74
C ARG A 13 1.95 -9.36 -20.09
N GLU A 14 2.50 -8.72 -21.11
CA GLU A 14 2.61 -9.27 -22.47
C GLU A 14 3.88 -10.09 -22.69
N ALA A 15 4.87 -9.98 -21.79
CA ALA A 15 6.13 -10.70 -21.90
C ALA A 15 5.97 -12.21 -21.59
N THR A 16 6.36 -13.07 -22.51
CA THR A 16 6.38 -14.54 -22.32
C THR A 16 7.70 -14.98 -21.66
N VAL A 17 7.73 -16.16 -21.05
CA VAL A 17 8.99 -16.75 -20.50
C VAL A 17 10.04 -16.93 -21.61
N SER A 18 9.62 -17.32 -22.81
CA SER A 18 10.47 -17.40 -24.00
C SER A 18 11.11 -16.05 -24.33
N ASP A 19 10.33 -14.97 -24.25
CA ASP A 19 10.82 -13.62 -24.51
C ASP A 19 11.88 -13.19 -23.50
N LEU A 20 11.74 -13.58 -22.23
CA LEU A 20 12.75 -13.33 -21.20
C LEU A 20 14.06 -14.07 -21.47
N ILE A 21 14.00 -15.33 -21.89
CA ILE A 21 15.18 -16.12 -22.25
C ILE A 21 15.86 -15.49 -23.47
N HIS A 22 15.09 -15.16 -24.51
CA HIS A 22 15.60 -14.45 -25.68
C HIS A 22 16.15 -13.06 -25.34
N LEU A 23 15.68 -12.39 -24.29
CA LEU A 23 16.22 -11.09 -23.86
C LEU A 23 17.61 -11.24 -23.23
N LEU A 24 17.88 -12.38 -22.59
CA LEU A 24 19.18 -12.68 -22.01
C LEU A 24 20.24 -13.01 -23.07
N PHE A 25 19.83 -13.72 -24.14
CA PHE A 25 20.77 -14.30 -25.12
C PHE A 25 20.76 -13.61 -26.49
N SER A 26 19.71 -12.88 -26.87
CA SER A 26 19.62 -12.20 -28.16
C SER A 26 19.81 -10.70 -28.03
N SER A 27 20.52 -10.15 -29.04
CA SER A 27 20.82 -8.74 -29.08
C SER A 27 19.70 -7.82 -29.51
N ASP A 28 18.66 -8.40 -30.09
CA ASP A 28 17.61 -7.65 -30.73
C ASP A 28 16.52 -7.24 -29.72
N LEU A 29 16.32 -5.93 -29.63
CA LEU A 29 15.37 -5.25 -28.75
C LEU A 29 14.26 -4.54 -29.54
N GLY A 30 14.37 -4.46 -30.88
CA GLY A 30 13.52 -3.59 -31.71
C GLY A 30 12.10 -4.12 -31.93
N ASP A 31 11.88 -5.42 -31.84
CA ASP A 31 10.64 -6.08 -32.32
C ASP A 31 9.80 -6.73 -31.21
N ARG A 32 9.95 -6.26 -29.96
CA ARG A 32 9.32 -6.89 -28.79
C ARG A 32 8.09 -6.12 -28.34
N LYS A 33 6.93 -6.79 -28.28
CA LYS A 33 5.64 -6.22 -27.87
C LYS A 33 5.67 -5.51 -26.50
N PHE A 34 6.55 -5.95 -25.59
CA PHE A 34 6.66 -5.41 -24.23
C PHE A 34 7.70 -4.28 -24.06
N ILE A 35 8.43 -3.88 -25.12
CA ILE A 35 9.42 -2.79 -25.08
C ILE A 35 9.06 -1.73 -26.12
N HIS A 36 8.69 -0.53 -25.67
CA HIS A 36 8.48 0.61 -26.56
C HIS A 36 9.61 1.63 -26.37
N SER A 37 10.38 1.91 -27.44
CA SER A 37 11.48 2.88 -27.43
C SER A 37 11.64 3.54 -28.80
N SER A 38 12.01 4.82 -28.82
CA SER A 38 12.09 5.66 -30.03
C SER A 38 13.52 6.01 -30.47
N GLU A 39 14.56 5.29 -30.04
CA GLU A 39 15.95 5.75 -30.16
C GLU A 39 16.83 4.81 -31.02
N GLU A 40 17.48 5.38 -32.05
CA GLU A 40 18.55 4.76 -32.86
C GLU A 40 19.85 4.70 -32.05
N ARG A 41 20.53 3.55 -32.07
CA ARG A 41 21.48 3.18 -31.01
C ARG A 41 22.88 2.85 -31.52
N LEU A 42 23.84 3.72 -31.18
CA LEU A 42 25.28 3.50 -31.34
C LEU A 42 25.89 3.31 -29.95
N GLU A 43 25.93 2.06 -29.45
CA GLU A 43 26.44 1.72 -28.12
C GLU A 43 27.36 0.49 -28.13
N ASP A 44 28.43 0.60 -27.35
CA ASP A 44 29.45 -0.43 -27.03
C ASP A 44 28.85 -1.67 -26.33
N ASP A 45 29.45 -2.83 -26.55
CA ASP A 45 28.83 -4.13 -26.26
C ASP A 45 28.62 -4.39 -24.76
N LEU A 46 29.50 -3.86 -23.90
CA LEU A 46 29.37 -3.93 -22.44
C LEU A 46 28.17 -3.12 -21.92
N SER A 47 27.94 -1.93 -22.47
CA SER A 47 26.82 -1.06 -22.07
C SER A 47 25.47 -1.65 -22.50
N ARG A 48 25.47 -2.33 -23.66
CA ARG A 48 24.34 -3.07 -24.22
C ARG A 48 23.95 -4.27 -23.35
N PHE A 49 24.90 -5.07 -22.88
CA PHE A 49 24.62 -6.19 -21.96
C PHE A 49 24.05 -5.71 -20.62
N ARG A 50 24.67 -4.71 -20.00
CA ARG A 50 24.21 -4.13 -18.73
C ARG A 50 22.77 -3.64 -18.81
N ARG A 51 22.40 -2.97 -19.91
CA ARG A 51 21.04 -2.48 -20.11
C ARG A 51 20.02 -3.62 -20.22
N ARG A 52 20.32 -4.68 -20.97
CA ARG A 52 19.43 -5.85 -21.08
C ARG A 52 19.23 -6.54 -19.75
N TRP A 53 20.31 -6.68 -18.98
CA TRP A 53 20.23 -7.25 -17.64
C TRP A 53 19.29 -6.45 -16.74
N ILE A 54 19.39 -5.11 -16.74
CA ILE A 54 18.48 -4.24 -15.97
C ILE A 54 17.02 -4.40 -16.43
N ILE A 55 16.77 -4.45 -17.74
CA ILE A 55 15.42 -4.67 -18.30
C ILE A 55 14.88 -6.04 -17.87
N PHE A 56 15.70 -7.08 -17.99
CA PHE A 56 15.35 -8.44 -17.58
C PHE A 56 14.99 -8.51 -16.10
N VAL A 57 15.86 -8.02 -15.21
CA VAL A 57 15.62 -7.98 -13.77
C VAL A 57 14.35 -7.19 -13.44
N SER A 58 14.12 -6.07 -14.13
CA SER A 58 12.91 -5.26 -13.95
C SER A 58 11.64 -6.06 -14.29
N ILE A 59 11.62 -6.77 -15.41
CA ILE A 59 10.47 -7.59 -15.83
C ILE A 59 10.26 -8.76 -14.87
N VAL A 60 11.34 -9.42 -14.43
CA VAL A 60 11.26 -10.51 -13.44
C VAL A 60 10.65 -10.02 -12.14
N ILE A 61 11.12 -8.90 -11.59
CA ILE A 61 10.56 -8.30 -10.35
C ILE A 61 9.09 -7.94 -10.56
N GLN A 62 8.73 -7.31 -11.68
CA GLN A 62 7.33 -6.95 -11.95
C GLN A 62 6.41 -8.18 -12.06
N LYS A 63 6.85 -9.24 -12.75
CA LYS A 63 6.12 -10.52 -12.79
C LYS A 63 5.98 -11.15 -11.42
N LEU A 64 7.04 -11.12 -10.61
CA LEU A 64 7.03 -11.61 -9.23
C LEU A 64 6.02 -10.84 -8.36
N MET A 65 5.97 -9.51 -8.48
CA MET A 65 4.99 -8.68 -7.78
C MET A 65 3.55 -8.98 -8.22
N ILE A 66 3.32 -9.21 -9.52
CA ILE A 66 2.00 -9.60 -10.05
C ILE A 66 1.59 -10.97 -9.51
N LEU A 67 2.51 -11.93 -9.50
CA LEU A 67 2.31 -13.27 -8.95
C LEU A 67 1.92 -13.21 -7.47
N PHE A 68 2.67 -12.43 -6.68
CA PHE A 68 2.42 -12.31 -5.24
C PHE A 68 1.27 -11.38 -4.85
N LYS A 69 0.69 -10.62 -5.79
CA LYS A 69 -0.38 -9.67 -5.50
C LYS A 69 -1.55 -10.29 -4.72
N LYS A 70 -2.08 -11.42 -5.20
CA LYS A 70 -3.22 -12.11 -4.57
C LYS A 70 -2.85 -12.77 -3.23
N PRO A 71 -1.77 -13.58 -3.13
CA PRO A 71 -1.43 -14.21 -1.86
C PRO A 71 -1.05 -13.17 -0.79
N LEU A 72 -0.36 -12.09 -1.16
CA LEU A 72 -0.01 -11.03 -0.20
C LEU A 72 -1.26 -10.28 0.30
N TYR A 73 -2.23 -10.02 -0.59
CA TYR A 73 -3.53 -9.48 -0.18
C TYR A 73 -4.25 -10.39 0.82
N PHE A 74 -4.32 -11.70 0.52
CA PHE A 74 -4.98 -12.68 1.39
C PHE A 74 -4.27 -12.80 2.74
N LEU A 75 -2.93 -12.80 2.76
CA LEU A 75 -2.14 -12.81 3.98
C LEU A 75 -2.44 -11.56 4.84
N GLY A 76 -2.42 -10.38 4.23
CA GLY A 76 -2.74 -9.12 4.93
C GLY A 76 -4.16 -9.11 5.49
N PHE A 77 -5.14 -9.58 4.72
CA PHE A 77 -6.52 -9.69 5.19
C PHE A 77 -6.66 -10.69 6.34
N SER A 78 -6.02 -11.86 6.24
CA SER A 78 -6.03 -12.90 7.26
C SER A 78 -5.42 -12.41 8.57
N LEU A 79 -4.27 -11.73 8.50
CA LEU A 79 -3.62 -11.12 9.66
C LEU A 79 -4.49 -10.03 10.28
N ALA A 80 -5.11 -9.17 9.48
CA ALA A 80 -6.02 -8.15 9.99
C ALA A 80 -7.23 -8.78 10.69
N CYS A 81 -7.90 -9.77 10.10
CA CYS A 81 -9.00 -10.49 10.74
C CYS A 81 -8.55 -11.17 12.03
N TRP A 82 -7.40 -11.84 12.04
CA TRP A 82 -6.86 -12.49 13.23
C TRP A 82 -6.60 -11.50 14.37
N LEU A 83 -5.93 -10.38 14.08
CA LEU A 83 -5.63 -9.36 15.08
C LEU A 83 -6.89 -8.66 15.61
N ASN A 84 -7.88 -8.39 14.76
CA ASN A 84 -9.15 -7.82 15.20
C ASN A 84 -9.96 -8.81 16.04
N LEU A 85 -9.98 -10.10 15.66
CA LEU A 85 -10.63 -11.14 16.46
C LEU A 85 -10.02 -11.19 17.86
N LEU A 86 -8.69 -11.17 17.96
CA LEU A 86 -7.99 -11.09 19.24
C LEU A 86 -8.34 -9.81 20.01
N SER A 87 -8.30 -8.66 19.33
CA SER A 87 -8.54 -7.35 19.95
C SER A 87 -9.96 -7.20 20.50
N SER A 88 -10.97 -7.66 19.77
CA SER A 88 -12.38 -7.54 20.17
C SER A 88 -12.80 -8.54 21.25
N ASN A 89 -12.09 -9.65 21.40
CA ASN A 89 -12.46 -10.75 22.30
C ASN A 89 -11.61 -10.84 23.57
N GLY A 90 -10.83 -9.81 23.90
CA GLY A 90 -10.01 -9.79 25.13
C GLY A 90 -8.67 -10.54 25.03
N GLY A 91 -8.19 -10.80 23.82
CA GLY A 91 -6.89 -11.43 23.55
C GLY A 91 -6.97 -12.95 23.33
N PHE A 92 -5.80 -13.55 23.10
CA PHE A 92 -5.68 -14.96 22.68
C PHE A 92 -6.31 -15.95 23.66
N LEU A 93 -6.05 -15.76 24.97
CA LEU A 93 -6.55 -16.65 26.02
C LEU A 93 -8.07 -16.57 26.22
N MET A 94 -8.71 -15.48 25.80
CA MET A 94 -10.15 -15.28 25.95
C MET A 94 -10.97 -15.78 24.75
N ILE A 95 -10.36 -16.07 23.60
CA ILE A 95 -11.08 -16.56 22.41
C ILE A 95 -11.78 -17.89 22.70
N LEU A 96 -11.04 -18.89 23.18
CA LEU A 96 -11.57 -20.23 23.41
C LEU A 96 -12.76 -20.24 24.41
N PRO A 97 -12.65 -19.64 25.60
CA PRO A 97 -13.80 -19.58 26.51
C PRO A 97 -14.96 -18.72 25.98
N ASN A 98 -14.70 -17.66 25.20
CA ASN A 98 -15.78 -16.86 24.60
C ASN A 98 -16.50 -17.61 23.46
N LEU A 99 -15.79 -18.48 22.74
CA LEU A 99 -16.37 -19.37 21.74
C LEU A 99 -17.34 -20.36 22.39
N PHE A 100 -16.93 -21.04 23.46
CA PHE A 100 -17.81 -21.96 24.20
C PHE A 100 -19.01 -21.26 24.86
N LYS A 101 -18.86 -20.00 25.26
CA LYS A 101 -19.95 -19.18 25.81
C LYS A 101 -20.87 -18.58 24.75
N GLY A 102 -20.56 -18.73 23.46
CA GLY A 102 -21.29 -18.10 22.36
C GLY A 102 -21.17 -16.57 22.31
N LYS A 103 -20.16 -15.98 22.95
CA LYS A 103 -19.94 -14.53 23.06
C LYS A 103 -18.86 -14.01 22.12
N ILE A 104 -18.50 -14.77 21.08
CA ILE A 104 -17.42 -14.40 20.17
C ILE A 104 -17.87 -13.25 19.24
N ILE A 105 -17.08 -12.19 19.18
CA ILE A 105 -17.30 -11.05 18.30
C ILE A 105 -16.49 -11.28 17.03
N TRP A 106 -17.17 -11.51 15.91
CA TRP A 106 -16.52 -11.70 14.62
C TRP A 106 -16.10 -10.35 14.01
N PRO A 107 -14.86 -10.24 13.50
CA PRO A 107 -14.37 -8.99 12.93
C PRO A 107 -15.00 -8.74 11.55
N GLU A 108 -15.69 -7.61 11.41
CA GLU A 108 -16.30 -7.18 10.16
C GLU A 108 -15.51 -6.01 9.55
N LYS A 109 -15.03 -6.16 8.31
CA LYS A 109 -14.15 -5.17 7.65
C LYS A 109 -14.76 -3.76 7.57
N THR A 110 -16.07 -3.68 7.43
CA THR A 110 -16.86 -2.45 7.34
C THR A 110 -17.17 -1.83 8.70
N SER A 111 -16.89 -2.51 9.81
CA SER A 111 -17.14 -1.97 11.15
C SER A 111 -16.21 -0.80 11.49
N ALA A 112 -16.69 0.09 12.36
CA ALA A 112 -15.88 1.16 12.97
C ALA A 112 -14.85 0.64 13.98
N THR A 113 -14.97 -0.62 14.41
CA THR A 113 -14.04 -1.28 15.34
C THR A 113 -12.94 -2.08 14.63
N PHE A 114 -13.08 -2.29 13.31
CA PHE A 114 -12.10 -3.02 12.53
C PHE A 114 -10.92 -2.12 12.18
N ALA A 115 -9.76 -2.43 12.74
CA ALA A 115 -8.51 -1.74 12.43
C ALA A 115 -7.70 -2.52 11.38
N SER A 116 -6.98 -1.81 10.53
CA SER A 116 -6.03 -2.42 9.59
C SER A 116 -4.88 -3.11 10.35
N LEU A 117 -3.99 -3.79 9.62
CA LEU A 117 -2.75 -4.31 10.20
C LEU A 117 -1.95 -3.19 10.90
N ASN A 118 -1.85 -2.02 10.27
CA ASN A 118 -1.14 -0.87 10.80
C ASN A 118 -1.86 -0.27 12.03
N GLY A 119 -3.19 -0.25 12.02
CA GLY A 119 -4.00 0.19 13.16
C GLY A 119 -3.94 -0.78 14.36
N ASN A 120 -3.65 -2.05 14.13
CA ASN A 120 -3.38 -3.01 15.21
C ASN A 120 -1.95 -2.90 15.76
N LEU A 121 -0.96 -2.59 14.91
CA LEU A 121 0.44 -2.37 15.32
C LEU A 121 0.61 -1.10 16.16
N ASP A 122 -0.04 -0.02 15.75
CA ASP A 122 -0.14 1.20 16.55
C ASP A 122 -1.60 1.42 16.92
N ARG A 123 -1.97 1.26 18.19
CA ARG A 123 -3.36 1.48 18.64
C ARG A 123 -3.69 2.92 19.03
N ARG A 124 -2.73 3.84 18.95
CA ARG A 124 -2.97 5.24 19.34
C ARG A 124 -3.91 5.90 18.34
N VAL A 125 -4.99 6.47 18.86
CA VAL A 125 -5.98 7.24 18.10
C VAL A 125 -6.17 8.65 18.63
N LYS A 126 -5.66 8.96 19.82
CA LYS A 126 -5.79 10.29 20.43
C LYS A 126 -4.53 11.13 20.18
N LEU A 127 -4.73 12.41 19.83
CA LEU A 127 -3.66 13.40 19.82
C LEU A 127 -3.31 13.79 21.26
N ASN A 128 -2.02 13.99 21.54
CA ASN A 128 -1.57 14.36 22.88
C ASN A 128 -2.04 15.80 23.20
N PRO A 129 -2.89 16.00 24.23
CA PRO A 129 -3.43 17.32 24.56
C PRO A 129 -2.38 18.27 25.12
N LYS A 130 -1.24 17.76 25.62
CA LYS A 130 -0.15 18.57 26.17
C LYS A 130 0.64 19.33 25.11
N VAL A 131 0.47 18.97 23.83
CA VAL A 131 1.19 19.64 22.74
C VAL A 131 0.33 20.76 22.20
N GLU A 132 0.90 21.96 22.21
CA GLU A 132 0.26 23.17 21.71
C GLU A 132 -0.22 22.98 20.26
N ARG A 133 -1.50 23.27 20.03
CA ARG A 133 -2.12 23.20 18.70
C ARG A 133 -1.45 24.21 17.78
N GLY A 134 -1.18 23.81 16.54
CA GLY A 134 -0.51 24.67 15.55
C GLY A 134 1.02 24.67 15.62
N SER A 135 1.63 24.19 16.72
CA SER A 135 3.08 24.00 16.81
C SER A 135 3.61 23.04 15.73
N LYS A 136 4.89 23.17 15.36
CA LYS A 136 5.55 22.24 14.42
C LYS A 136 5.39 20.78 14.86
N ARG A 137 5.50 20.53 16.17
CA ARG A 137 5.36 19.21 16.77
C ARG A 137 3.92 18.67 16.67
N TYR A 138 2.92 19.50 16.89
CA TYR A 138 1.51 19.12 16.70
C TYR A 138 1.21 18.75 15.26
N LYS A 139 1.64 19.60 14.31
CA LYS A 139 1.47 19.34 12.87
C LYS A 139 2.13 18.03 12.46
N ALA A 140 3.35 17.76 12.92
CA ALA A 140 4.04 16.50 12.64
C ALA A 140 3.28 15.28 13.18
N MET A 141 2.81 15.31 14.44
CA MET A 141 2.02 14.22 15.01
C MET A 141 0.68 14.03 14.29
N LEU A 142 -0.01 15.12 13.95
CA LEU A 142 -1.24 15.07 13.17
C LEU A 142 -1.01 14.42 11.80
N SER A 143 0.06 14.80 11.09
CA SER A 143 0.42 14.21 9.80
C SER A 143 0.73 12.71 9.91
N ILE A 144 1.47 12.28 10.95
CA ILE A 144 1.76 10.85 11.20
C ILE A 144 0.47 10.08 11.48
N MET A 145 -0.42 10.64 12.31
CA MET A 145 -1.66 9.97 12.65
C MET A 145 -2.63 9.94 11.46
N ALA A 146 -2.67 11.01 10.65
CA ALA A 146 -3.49 11.07 9.44
C ALA A 146 -2.98 10.11 8.36
N SER A 147 -1.66 9.99 8.17
CA SER A 147 -1.06 9.04 7.22
C SER A 147 -1.26 7.59 7.61
N LYS A 148 -1.38 7.29 8.91
CA LYS A 148 -1.83 6.00 9.40
C LYS A 148 -3.33 5.79 9.16
N LEU A 149 -4.14 6.80 9.49
CA LEU A 149 -5.60 6.74 9.39
C LEU A 149 -6.08 6.53 7.94
N SER A 150 -5.29 6.93 6.93
CA SER A 150 -5.61 6.71 5.52
C SER A 150 -5.64 5.24 5.10
N TYR A 151 -5.09 4.32 5.90
CA TYR A 151 -5.16 2.88 5.68
C TYR A 151 -6.41 2.23 6.29
N GLU A 152 -7.21 2.99 7.04
CA GLU A 152 -8.38 2.49 7.76
C GLU A 152 -9.67 2.58 6.94
N ASN A 153 -10.66 1.78 7.33
CA ASN A 153 -12.00 1.84 6.76
C ASN A 153 -12.70 3.17 7.11
N ILE A 154 -13.57 3.68 6.22
CA ILE A 154 -14.29 4.95 6.38
C ILE A 154 -15.05 5.07 7.71
N ASN A 155 -15.65 3.98 8.19
CA ASN A 155 -16.38 3.99 9.46
C ASN A 155 -15.43 4.11 10.67
N PHE A 156 -14.23 3.51 10.59
CA PHE A 156 -13.18 3.69 11.59
C PHE A 156 -12.65 5.13 11.54
N VAL A 157 -12.37 5.66 10.35
CA VAL A 157 -11.91 7.05 10.17
C VAL A 157 -12.93 8.03 10.75
N SER A 158 -14.21 7.87 10.41
CA SER A 158 -15.30 8.70 10.93
C SER A 158 -15.37 8.64 12.46
N SER A 159 -15.28 7.44 13.05
CA SER A 159 -15.31 7.29 14.51
C SER A 159 -14.14 8.01 15.19
N VAL A 160 -12.94 7.95 14.63
CA VAL A 160 -11.76 8.66 15.17
C VAL A 160 -11.92 10.17 15.05
N LEU A 161 -12.34 10.67 13.89
CA LEU A 161 -12.47 12.11 13.66
C LEU A 161 -13.52 12.73 14.56
N HIS A 162 -14.70 12.12 14.70
CA HIS A 162 -15.77 12.64 15.55
C HIS A 162 -15.47 12.44 17.04
N ASN A 163 -15.09 11.23 17.46
CA ASN A 163 -15.02 10.89 18.88
C ASN A 163 -13.68 11.22 19.54
N HIS A 164 -12.59 11.27 18.76
CA HIS A 164 -11.24 11.49 19.32
C HIS A 164 -10.64 12.83 18.93
N TRP A 165 -10.77 13.26 17.66
CA TRP A 165 -10.14 14.51 17.21
C TRP A 165 -11.12 15.70 17.21
N LYS A 166 -12.43 15.43 17.29
CA LYS A 166 -13.51 16.42 17.22
C LYS A 166 -13.42 17.28 15.96
N VAL A 167 -13.05 16.66 14.83
CA VAL A 167 -13.00 17.31 13.51
C VAL A 167 -14.28 16.96 12.75
N LEU A 168 -14.89 17.97 12.10
CA LEU A 168 -16.07 17.77 11.25
C LEU A 168 -15.64 17.33 9.84
N PHE A 169 -16.23 16.24 9.34
CA PHE A 169 -16.01 15.72 7.99
C PHE A 169 -17.11 16.21 7.06
N PHE A 170 -16.77 16.92 5.98
CA PHE A 170 -17.72 17.32 4.92
C PHE A 170 -17.23 16.79 3.57
N ASN A 171 -18.07 15.97 2.91
CA ASN A 171 -18.00 15.60 1.48
C ASN A 171 -16.57 15.58 0.89
N SER A 172 -15.78 14.58 1.28
CA SER A 172 -14.48 14.24 0.68
C SER A 172 -13.34 15.24 0.88
N PHE A 173 -13.52 16.29 1.68
CA PHE A 173 -12.45 17.21 2.09
C PHE A 173 -12.33 17.33 3.61
N PHE A 174 -11.09 17.31 4.11
CA PHE A 174 -10.78 17.64 5.49
C PHE A 174 -10.89 19.15 5.68
N VAL A 175 -11.94 19.62 6.36
CA VAL A 175 -11.97 20.99 6.89
C VAL A 175 -11.72 20.91 8.39
N VAL A 176 -10.48 21.19 8.79
CA VAL A 176 -10.14 21.43 10.20
C VAL A 176 -10.66 22.83 10.54
N TYR A 177 -11.95 22.93 10.89
CA TYR A 177 -12.47 24.11 11.56
C TYR A 177 -11.81 24.17 12.93
N TYR A 178 -10.87 25.08 13.12
CA TYR A 178 -10.52 25.81 14.36
C TYR A 178 -9.17 26.50 14.08
N PHE A 179 -9.19 27.45 13.14
CA PHE A 179 -8.24 28.57 13.10
C PHE A 179 -9.02 29.79 13.57
N THR A 180 -8.93 30.06 14.87
CA THR A 180 -9.13 31.39 15.45
C THR A 180 -8.35 31.41 16.76
#